data_AF-A0A5K1CKB1-F1
#
_entry.id   AF-A0A5K1CKB1-F1
#
_cell.length_a   1.000
_cell.length_b   1.000
_cell.length_c   1.000
_cell.angle_alpha   90.00
_cell.angle_beta   90.00
_cell.angle_gamma   90.00
#
_symmetry.space_group_name_H-M   'P 1'
#
loop_
_entity.id
_entity.type
_entity.pdbx_description
1 polymer ?
#
loop_
_entity_poly.entity_id
_entity_poly.type
_entity_poly.pdbx_seq_one_letter_code
_entity_poly.pdbx_strand_id
1 'polypeptide(L)'
;VYVWQTGLGARCEPPNSDSINDGPVLSIRYSLDGKVIGIHRSNHEVEFKNRETGAIFYGKCKSGSESILGFFWTDCPTCDVVFIKT
;
A
#
# COMPACT_ATOMS: atom_id res chain seq x y z
N VAL A 1 20.86 -19.10 -0.89
CA VAL A 1 19.75 -18.32 -0.32
C VAL A 1 20.35 -17.32 0.64
N TYR A 2 20.28 -16.02 0.33
CA TYR A 2 20.78 -14.98 1.22
C TYR A 2 19.71 -14.70 2.28
N VAL A 3 20.03 -14.96 3.55
CA VAL A 3 19.16 -14.68 4.69
C VAL A 3 19.76 -13.50 5.45
N TRP A 4 19.01 -12.41 5.54
CA TRP A 4 19.36 -11.30 6.41
C TRP A 4 18.98 -11.66 7.85
N GLN A 5 19.94 -11.66 8.76
CA GLN A 5 19.67 -11.79 10.19
C GLN A 5 18.99 -10.50 10.68
N THR A 6 17.66 -10.52 10.72
CA THR A 6 16.88 -9.58 11.52
C THR A 6 16.96 -10.04 12.98
N GLY A 7 17.03 -9.09 13.93
CA GLY A 7 17.54 -9.32 15.30
C GLY A 7 16.98 -10.54 16.04
N LEU A 8 17.73 -11.00 17.03
CA LEU A 8 17.39 -12.11 17.95
C LEU A 8 16.20 -11.75 18.87
N GLY A 9 15.06 -11.40 18.28
CA GLY A 9 13.80 -11.21 18.96
C GLY A 9 12.97 -12.45 18.75
N ALA A 10 12.80 -13.25 19.79
CA ALA A 10 11.90 -14.40 19.78
C ALA A 10 10.48 -13.95 19.38
N ARG A 11 10.04 -14.36 18.18
CA ARG A 11 8.63 -14.64 17.89
C ARG A 11 8.56 -15.85 16.96
N CYS A 12 7.98 -16.92 17.50
CA CYS A 12 7.60 -18.15 16.79
C CYS A 12 6.28 -17.94 16.03
N GLU A 13 6.13 -16.78 15.40
CA GLU A 13 4.94 -16.44 14.61
C GLU A 13 5.39 -16.41 13.15
N PRO A 14 4.62 -17.01 12.23
CA PRO A 14 4.92 -16.90 10.80
C PRO A 14 4.99 -15.41 10.40
N PRO A 15 5.86 -15.05 9.44
CA PRO A 15 5.90 -13.69 8.95
C PRO A 15 4.51 -13.27 8.50
N ASN A 16 3.98 -12.19 9.08
CA ASN A 16 2.71 -11.62 8.67
C ASN A 16 2.89 -11.04 7.26
N SER A 17 2.34 -11.73 6.27
CA SER A 17 2.40 -11.34 4.86
C SER A 17 1.00 -11.41 4.26
N ASP A 18 0.77 -10.56 3.27
CA ASP A 18 -0.49 -10.48 2.56
C ASP A 18 -0.25 -10.81 1.08
N SER A 19 -1.06 -11.72 0.56
CA SER A 19 -1.06 -12.02 -0.88
C SER A 19 -1.68 -10.86 -1.65
N ILE A 20 -0.95 -10.40 -2.66
CA ILE A 20 -1.37 -9.38 -3.61
C ILE A 20 -1.42 -9.98 -5.02
N ASN A 21 -2.21 -9.36 -5.90
CA ASN A 21 -2.27 -9.77 -7.31
C ASN A 21 -0.92 -9.57 -8.02
N ASP A 22 -0.65 -10.44 -9.00
CA ASP A 22 0.55 -10.41 -9.83
C ASP A 22 0.66 -9.12 -10.67
N GLY A 23 1.89 -8.78 -11.05
CA GLY A 23 2.21 -7.64 -11.90
C GLY A 23 3.22 -6.66 -11.28
N PRO A 24 3.73 -5.70 -12.06
CA PRO A 24 4.69 -4.72 -11.57
C PRO A 24 4.05 -3.82 -10.50
N VAL A 25 4.75 -3.65 -9.38
CA VAL A 25 4.35 -2.76 -8.29
C VAL A 25 5.31 -1.57 -8.28
N LEU A 26 4.77 -0.36 -8.43
CA LEU A 26 5.54 0.89 -8.34
C LEU A 26 5.77 1.28 -6.88
N SER A 27 4.75 1.10 -6.04
CA SER A 27 4.84 1.36 -4.59
C SER A 27 3.79 0.56 -3.82
N ILE A 28 4.12 0.17 -2.59
CA ILE A 28 3.20 -0.52 -1.68
C ILE A 28 3.42 0.00 -0.26
N ARG A 29 2.35 0.33 0.46
CA ARG A 29 2.42 0.78 1.87
C ARG A 29 1.18 0.36 2.65
N TYR A 30 1.41 -0.17 3.85
CA TYR A 30 0.36 -0.32 4.86
C TYR A 30 -0.10 1.05 5.36
N SER A 31 -1.40 1.18 5.64
CA SER A 31 -1.95 2.28 6.42
C SER A 31 -1.31 2.35 7.80
N LEU A 32 -1.45 3.50 8.47
CA LEU A 32 -0.82 3.74 9.78
C LEU A 32 -1.27 2.72 10.85
N ASP A 33 -2.51 2.23 10.75
CA ASP A 33 -3.08 1.19 11.61
C ASP A 33 -2.83 -0.25 11.11
N GLY A 34 -2.17 -0.39 9.95
CA GLY A 34 -1.87 -1.67 9.33
C GLY A 34 -3.08 -2.43 8.80
N LYS A 35 -4.27 -1.83 8.71
CA LYS A 35 -5.51 -2.50 8.28
C LYS A 35 -5.75 -2.47 6.77
N VAL A 36 -5.14 -1.53 6.07
CA VAL A 36 -5.30 -1.34 4.63
C VAL A 36 -3.94 -1.40 3.96
N ILE A 37 -3.89 -2.07 2.81
CA ILE A 37 -2.72 -2.11 1.94
C ILE A 37 -3.01 -1.24 0.74
N GLY A 38 -2.25 -0.15 0.57
CA GLY A 38 -2.24 0.64 -0.66
C GLY A 38 -1.22 0.05 -1.64
N ILE A 39 -1.64 -0.22 -2.87
CA ILE A 39 -0.85 -0.85 -3.91
C ILE A 39 -0.94 -0.01 -5.18
N HIS A 40 0.16 0.67 -5.52
CA HIS A 40 0.29 1.52 -6.69
C HIS A 40 0.93 0.72 -7.82
N ARG A 41 0.13 0.35 -8.82
CA ARG A 41 0.59 -0.41 -10.00
C ARG A 41 0.58 0.39 -11.29
N SER A 42 -0.26 1.42 -11.38
CA SER A 42 -0.37 2.26 -12.58
C SER A 42 -0.33 3.72 -12.20
N ASN A 43 0.12 4.54 -13.15
CA ASN A 43 0.19 5.99 -13.03
C ASN A 43 -1.19 6.67 -12.86
N HIS A 44 -2.31 5.96 -12.88
CA HIS A 44 -3.64 6.57 -12.83
C HIS A 44 -4.48 6.08 -11.67
N GLU A 45 -4.04 5.02 -10.97
CA GLU A 45 -4.79 4.47 -9.85
C GLU A 45 -3.91 3.78 -8.80
N VAL A 46 -4.40 3.83 -7.56
CA VAL A 46 -3.90 3.02 -6.45
C VAL A 46 -5.04 2.14 -5.96
N GLU A 47 -4.76 0.85 -5.85
CA GLU A 47 -5.64 -0.14 -5.25
C GLU A 47 -5.47 -0.12 -3.73
N PHE A 48 -6.58 -0.18 -3.01
CA PHE A 48 -6.61 -0.24 -1.55
C PHE A 48 -7.36 -1.49 -1.13
N LYS A 49 -6.69 -2.38 -0.41
CA LYS A 49 -7.27 -3.63 0.08
C LYS A 49 -7.38 -3.60 1.59
N ASN A 50 -8.59 -3.70 2.12
CA ASN A 50 -8.81 -3.93 3.54
C ASN A 50 -8.43 -5.38 3.89
N ARG A 51 -7.56 -5.55 4.89
CA ARG A 51 -7.03 -6.86 5.29
C ARG A 51 -8.02 -7.71 6.08
N GLU A 52 -8.90 -7.06 6.82
CA GLU A 52 -9.91 -7.72 7.66
C GLU A 52 -11.10 -8.20 6.83
N THR A 53 -11.59 -7.35 5.91
CA THR A 53 -12.80 -7.63 5.12
C THR A 53 -12.50 -8.14 3.71
N GLY A 54 -11.27 -7.97 3.23
CA GLY A 54 -10.91 -8.27 1.84
C GLY A 54 -11.47 -7.27 0.81
N ALA A 55 -12.20 -6.24 1.25
CA ALA A 55 -12.80 -5.24 0.36
C ALA A 55 -11.71 -4.46 -0.39
N ILE A 56 -11.97 -4.18 -1.67
CA ILE A 56 -11.05 -3.47 -2.56
C ILE A 56 -11.68 -2.17 -3.02
N PHE A 57 -10.90 -1.09 -2.94
CA PHE A 57 -11.26 0.25 -3.39
C PHE A 57 -10.16 0.79 -4.31
N TYR A 58 -10.51 1.71 -5.21
CA TYR A 58 -9.55 2.32 -6.13
C TYR A 58 -9.56 3.83 -6.01
N GLY A 59 -8.41 4.42 -5.69
CA GLY A 59 -8.19 5.87 -5.78
C GLY A 59 -7.65 6.21 -7.15
N LYS A 60 -8.46 6.86 -8.00
CA LYS A 60 -8.10 7.19 -9.38
C LYS A 60 -7.90 8.69 -9.59
N CYS A 61 -7.04 9.08 -10.53
CA CYS A 61 -7.01 10.43 -11.06
C CYS A 61 -8.31 10.74 -11.82
N LYS A 62 -8.87 11.94 -11.62
CA LYS A 62 -10.11 12.37 -12.30
C LYS A 62 -9.84 12.84 -13.74
N SER A 63 -8.65 13.40 -13.99
CA SER A 63 -8.25 13.88 -15.31
C SER A 63 -7.28 12.90 -15.96
N GLY A 64 -7.46 12.64 -17.26
CA GLY A 64 -6.54 11.81 -18.05
C GLY A 64 -5.17 12.47 -18.28
N SER A 65 -4.99 13.74 -17.91
CA SER A 65 -3.70 14.44 -17.99
C SER A 65 -2.85 14.32 -16.72
N GLU A 66 -3.44 13.89 -15.60
CA GLU A 66 -2.73 13.78 -14.31
C GLU A 66 -2.18 12.36 -14.11
N SER A 67 -0.91 12.26 -13.75
CA SER A 67 -0.26 11.01 -13.37
C SER A 67 0.05 10.99 -11.88
N ILE A 68 -0.31 9.90 -11.19
CA ILE A 68 0.11 9.58 -9.83
C ILE A 68 1.58 9.19 -9.86
N LEU A 69 2.41 9.94 -9.13
CA LEU A 69 3.83 9.66 -8.93
C LEU A 69 4.06 8.79 -7.70
N GLY A 70 3.14 8.85 -6.74
CA GLY A 70 3.20 8.06 -5.52
C GLY A 70 2.10 8.47 -4.54
N PHE A 71 2.10 7.83 -3.38
CA PHE A 71 1.17 8.15 -2.31
C PHE A 71 1.81 7.89 -0.94
N PHE A 72 1.25 8.49 0.10
CA PHE A 72 1.60 8.19 1.49
C PHE A 72 0.38 8.34 2.40
N TRP A 73 0.38 7.57 3.48
CA TRP A 73 -0.61 7.66 4.56
C TRP A 73 -0.22 8.77 5.52
N THR A 74 -1.22 9.42 6.12
CA THR A 74 -1.01 10.52 7.04
C THR A 74 -2.00 10.43 8.20
N ASP A 75 -1.58 10.96 9.35
CA ASP A 75 -2.38 11.21 10.55
C ASP A 75 -3.05 12.60 10.54
N CYS A 76 -3.07 13.26 9.36
CA CYS A 76 -3.75 14.53 9.15
C CYS A 76 -5.25 14.41 9.48
N PRO A 77 -5.84 15.37 10.23
CA PRO A 77 -7.24 15.27 10.65
C PRO A 77 -8.25 15.37 9.50
N THR A 78 -7.82 15.77 8.29
CA THR A 78 -8.73 16.00 7.15
C THR A 78 -8.70 14.90 6.09
N CYS A 79 -7.72 13.99 6.13
CA CYS A 79 -7.61 12.91 5.16
C CYS A 79 -6.67 11.80 5.65
N ASP A 80 -6.93 10.58 5.20
CA ASP A 80 -6.12 9.41 5.57
C ASP A 80 -4.94 9.17 4.60
N VAL A 81 -5.09 9.60 3.34
CA VAL A 81 -4.13 9.32 2.26
C VAL A 81 -3.93 10.54 1.36
N VAL A 82 -2.68 10.76 0.94
CA VAL A 82 -2.28 11.81 0.01
C VAL A 82 -1.70 11.19 -1.25
N PHE A 83 -2.17 11.66 -2.41
CA PHE A 83 -1.60 11.32 -3.72
C PHE A 83 -0.70 12.44 -4.22
N ILE A 84 0.50 12.07 -4.66
CA ILE A 84 1.44 12.97 -5.34
C ILE A 84 1.15 12.85 -6.83
N LYS A 85 0.86 13.97 -7.50
CA LYS A 85 0.47 14.00 -8.92
C LYS A 85 1.31 15.01 -9.71
N THR A 86 1.35 14.83 -11.03
CA THR A 86 1.85 15.80 -12.01
C THR A 86 0.78 16.83 -12.40
#